data_AF-A0A5D4H2D4-F1
#
_entry.id   AF-A0A5D4H2D4-F1
#
_cell.length_a   1.000
_cell.length_b   1.000
_cell.length_c   1.000
_cell.angle_alpha   90.00
_cell.angle_beta   90.00
_cell.angle_gamma   90.00
#
_symmetry.space_group_name_H-M   'P 1'
#
loop_
_entity.id
_entity.type
_entity.pdbx_description
1 polymer ?
#
loop_
_entity_poly.entity_id
_entity_poly.type
_entity_poly.pdbx_seq_one_letter_code
_entity_poly.pdbx_strand_id
1 'polypeptide(L)'
;METKKTFTLDSDNICNAFQKTIDWIQETQLSITSKKGKAYIKLPFIIALVIAILVPFALIIGIIFALAFGINITFERYRKKETSVQNKEIKSY
;
A
#
# COMPACT_ATOMS: atom_id res chain seq x y z
N MET A 1 7.31 -19.05 42.93
CA MET A 1 8.36 -19.61 42.05
C MET A 1 8.33 -18.80 40.77
N GLU A 2 9.31 -17.91 40.57
CA GLU A 2 9.36 -17.05 39.38
C GLU A 2 9.91 -17.84 38.19
N THR A 3 9.09 -18.01 37.16
CA THR A 3 9.49 -18.67 35.92
C THR A 3 10.31 -17.67 35.08
N LYS A 4 11.64 -17.71 35.22
CA LYS A 4 12.54 -17.04 34.27
C LYS A 4 12.38 -17.71 32.90
N LYS A 5 11.63 -17.07 32.01
CA LYS A 5 11.55 -17.47 30.60
C LYS A 5 12.84 -17.04 29.90
N THR A 6 13.86 -17.89 29.96
CA THR A 6 15.05 -17.76 29.13
C THR A 6 14.62 -18.10 27.70
N PHE A 7 14.42 -17.09 26.86
CA PHE A 7 14.20 -17.27 25.43
C PHE A 7 15.57 -17.52 24.80
N THR A 8 15.93 -18.80 24.68
CA THR A 8 17.14 -19.20 23.95
C THR A 8 16.85 -19.06 22.46
N LEU A 9 17.22 -17.90 21.90
CA LEU A 9 17.18 -17.65 20.47
C LEU A 9 18.40 -18.31 19.84
N ASP A 10 18.22 -19.55 19.39
CA ASP A 10 19.24 -20.29 18.67
C ASP A 10 19.29 -19.81 17.20
N SER A 11 20.50 -19.56 16.68
CA SER A 11 20.70 -19.00 15.33
C SER A 11 20.12 -19.89 14.24
N ASP A 12 20.17 -21.21 14.44
CA ASP A 12 19.62 -22.18 13.49
C ASP A 12 18.08 -22.11 13.45
N ASN A 13 17.45 -21.85 14.59
CA ASN A 13 15.99 -21.69 14.67
C ASN A 13 15.53 -20.37 14.05
N ILE A 14 16.30 -19.29 14.24
CA ILE A 14 16.01 -17.99 13.60
C ILE A 14 16.18 -18.10 12.08
N CYS A 15 17.24 -18.73 11.61
CA CYS A 15 17.51 -18.88 10.18
C CYS A 15 16.42 -19.72 9.50
N ASN A 16 15.99 -20.83 10.13
CA ASN A 16 14.89 -21.64 9.63
C ASN A 16 13.54 -20.90 9.64
N ALA A 17 13.25 -20.11 10.68
CA ALA A 17 12.05 -19.30 10.74
C ALA A 17 12.05 -18.20 9.66
N PHE A 18 13.20 -17.58 9.42
CA PHE A 18 13.38 -16.60 8.37
C PHE A 18 13.19 -17.21 6.98
N GLN A 19 13.84 -18.33 6.69
CA GLN A 19 13.68 -19.04 5.41
C GLN A 19 12.23 -19.41 5.16
N LYS A 20 11.54 -20.03 6.14
CA LYS A 20 10.10 -20.34 6.03
C LYS A 20 9.24 -19.11 5.77
N THR A 21 9.58 -17.98 6.38
CA THR A 21 8.85 -16.72 6.18
C THR A 21 9.05 -16.22 4.75
N ILE A 22 10.28 -16.27 4.23
CA ILE A 22 10.57 -15.88 2.85
C ILE A 22 9.91 -16.81 1.84
N ASP A 23 9.95 -18.13 2.07
CA ASP A 23 9.30 -19.11 1.21
C ASP A 23 7.78 -18.88 1.16
N TRP A 24 7.15 -18.66 2.33
CA TRP A 24 5.74 -18.32 2.42
C TRP A 24 5.40 -17.02 1.68
N ILE A 25 6.27 -16.00 1.75
CA ILE A 25 6.09 -14.74 1.03
C ILE A 25 6.23 -14.94 -0.48
N GLN A 26 7.14 -15.80 -0.94
CA GLN A 26 7.33 -16.09 -2.37
C GLN A 26 6.13 -16.84 -2.96
N GLU A 27 5.56 -17.79 -2.22
CA GLU A 27 4.36 -18.52 -2.63
C GLU A 27 3.09 -17.65 -2.59
N THR A 28 3.09 -16.58 -1.79
CA THR A 28 1.95 -15.68 -1.65
C THR A 28 1.83 -14.75 -2.86
N GLN A 29 0.72 -14.87 -3.58
CA GLN A 29 0.35 -13.96 -4.66
C GLN A 29 -0.65 -12.91 -4.17
N LEU A 30 -0.35 -11.64 -4.45
CA LEU A 30 -1.22 -10.51 -4.19
C LEU A 30 -2.15 -10.34 -5.41
N SER A 31 -3.44 -10.57 -5.20
CA SER A 31 -4.48 -10.42 -6.24
C SER A 31 -5.44 -9.30 -5.87
N ILE A 32 -5.53 -8.26 -6.72
CA ILE A 32 -6.49 -7.18 -6.58
C ILE A 32 -7.69 -7.50 -7.49
N THR A 33 -8.82 -7.79 -6.88
CA THR A 33 -10.03 -8.23 -7.58
C THR A 33 -11.16 -7.21 -7.42
N SER A 34 -11.87 -6.94 -8.50
CA SER A 34 -13.12 -6.15 -8.49
C SER A 34 -14.19 -6.81 -7.64
N LYS A 35 -15.12 -6.01 -7.09
CA LYS A 35 -16.40 -6.52 -6.57
C LYS A 35 -17.22 -7.30 -7.61
N LYS A 36 -16.92 -7.12 -8.90
CA LYS A 36 -17.51 -7.87 -10.03
C LYS A 36 -16.72 -9.14 -10.41
N GLY A 37 -15.81 -9.62 -9.56
CA GLY A 37 -15.06 -10.86 -9.74
C GLY A 37 -13.89 -10.82 -10.74
N LYS A 38 -13.66 -9.67 -11.41
CA LYS A 38 -12.54 -9.52 -12.35
C LYS A 38 -11.25 -9.20 -11.60
N ALA A 39 -10.22 -10.04 -11.76
CA ALA A 39 -8.89 -9.78 -11.23
C ALA A 39 -8.17 -8.74 -12.12
N TYR A 40 -7.72 -7.63 -11.53
CA TYR A 40 -7.02 -6.55 -12.24
C TYR A 40 -5.51 -6.69 -12.16
N ILE A 41 -4.99 -7.14 -11.01
CA ILE A 41 -3.56 -7.27 -10.76
C ILE A 41 -3.36 -8.60 -10.04
N LYS A 42 -2.44 -9.43 -10.54
CA LYS A 42 -1.92 -10.62 -9.87
C LYS A 42 -0.41 -10.55 -9.90
N LEU A 43 0.22 -10.40 -8.75
CA LEU A 43 1.66 -10.24 -8.64
C LEU A 43 2.19 -10.98 -7.39
N PRO A 44 3.37 -11.60 -7.44
CA PRO A 44 4.04 -12.10 -6.24
C PRO A 44 4.17 -11.01 -5.16
N PHE A 45 3.90 -11.35 -3.91
CA PHE A 45 3.92 -10.40 -2.80
C PHE A 45 5.28 -9.70 -2.66
N ILE A 46 6.38 -10.43 -2.87
CA ILE A 46 7.74 -9.89 -2.79
C ILE A 46 7.94 -8.70 -3.75
N ILE A 47 7.39 -8.79 -4.96
CA ILE A 47 7.51 -7.72 -5.96
C ILE A 47 6.60 -6.55 -5.56
N ALA A 48 5.39 -6.84 -5.09
CA ALA A 48 4.49 -5.80 -4.58
C ALA A 48 5.11 -5.02 -3.41
N LEU A 49 5.80 -5.71 -2.50
CA LEU A 49 6.51 -5.11 -1.37
C LEU A 49 7.66 -4.21 -1.84
N VAL A 50 8.48 -4.69 -2.78
CA VAL A 50 9.58 -3.91 -3.37
C VAL A 50 9.05 -2.65 -4.05
N ILE A 51 7.98 -2.76 -4.84
CA ILE A 51 7.34 -1.61 -5.50
C ILE A 51 6.79 -0.64 -4.44
N ALA A 52 6.12 -1.12 -3.41
CA ALA A 52 5.58 -0.27 -2.34
C ALA A 52 6.66 0.54 -1.62
N ILE A 53 7.86 -0.03 -1.47
CA ILE A 53 9.01 0.66 -0.88
C ILE A 53 9.64 1.62 -1.90
N LEU A 54 9.86 1.21 -3.16
CA LEU A 54 10.61 2.00 -4.14
C LEU A 54 9.81 3.18 -4.72
N VAL A 55 8.51 3.01 -4.97
CA VAL A 55 7.65 4.03 -5.58
C VAL A 55 7.69 5.39 -4.86
N PRO A 56 7.59 5.50 -3.51
CA PRO A 56 7.66 6.80 -2.86
C PRO A 56 9.00 7.50 -3.10
N PHE A 57 10.14 6.78 -3.12
CA PHE A 57 11.44 7.38 -3.44
C PHE A 57 11.51 7.82 -4.89
N ALA A 58 11.05 6.98 -5.82
CA ALA A 58 11.00 7.31 -7.24
C ALA A 58 10.11 8.55 -7.50
N LEU A 59 9.00 8.69 -6.77
CA LEU A 59 8.11 9.85 -6.85
C LEU A 59 8.80 11.14 -6.39
N ILE A 60 9.54 11.09 -5.27
CA ILE A 60 10.32 12.25 -4.78
C ILE A 60 11.36 12.66 -5.82
N ILE A 61 12.14 11.70 -6.32
CA ILE A 61 13.16 11.94 -7.35
C ILE A 61 12.52 12.52 -8.62
N GLY A 62 11.38 11.97 -9.03
CA GLY A 62 10.62 12.44 -10.19
C GLY A 62 10.15 13.89 -10.04
N ILE A 63 9.68 14.30 -8.86
CA ILE A 63 9.30 15.69 -8.58
C ILE A 63 10.52 16.62 -8.68
N ILE A 64 11.65 16.22 -8.11
CA ILE A 64 12.88 17.03 -8.17
C ILE A 64 13.32 17.25 -9.62
N PHE A 65 13.31 16.20 -10.44
CA PHE A 65 13.61 16.32 -11.86
C PHE A 65 12.59 17.16 -12.61
N ALA A 66 11.29 16.98 -12.34
CA ALA A 66 10.24 17.76 -12.98
C ALA A 66 10.42 19.27 -12.72
N LEU A 67 10.77 19.64 -11.49
CA LEU A 67 11.09 21.03 -11.14
C LEU A 67 12.36 21.52 -11.84
N ALA A 68 13.42 20.69 -11.87
CA ALA A 68 14.70 21.04 -12.50
C ALA A 68 14.59 21.27 -14.01
N PHE A 69 13.71 20.53 -14.69
CA PHE A 69 13.50 20.63 -16.14
C PHE A 69 12.29 21.50 -16.54
N GLY A 70 11.65 22.18 -15.59
CA GLY A 70 10.51 23.07 -15.87
C GLY A 70 9.26 22.34 -16.40
N ILE A 71 9.08 21.08 -16.01
CA ILE A 71 7.93 20.26 -16.40
C ILE A 71 6.70 20.72 -15.61
N ASN A 72 5.62 21.05 -16.31
CA ASN A 72 4.35 21.41 -15.68
C ASN A 72 3.57 20.15 -15.28
N ILE A 73 3.36 19.96 -13.97
CA ILE A 73 2.52 18.88 -13.43
C ILE A 73 1.13 19.44 -13.13
N THR A 74 0.12 19.03 -13.90
CA THR A 74 -1.28 19.43 -13.70
C THR A 74 -2.09 18.24 -13.18
N PHE A 75 -2.76 18.42 -12.04
CA PHE A 75 -3.67 17.42 -11.48
C PHE A 75 -5.12 17.76 -11.82
N GLU A 76 -5.68 17.10 -12.82
CA GLU A 76 -7.10 17.24 -13.14
C GLU A 76 -7.94 16.44 -12.16
N ARG A 77 -8.82 17.13 -11.41
CA ARG A 77 -9.79 16.50 -10.52
C ARG A 77 -11.19 16.71 -11.07
N TYR A 78 -11.78 15.65 -11.63
CA TYR A 78 -13.21 15.63 -11.95
C TYR A 78 -14.03 15.58 -10.66
N ARG A 79 -14.55 16.73 -10.22
CA ARG A 79 -15.52 16.79 -9.12
C ARG A 79 -16.87 16.30 -9.65
N LYS A 80 -17.29 15.08 -9.29
CA LYS A 80 -18.69 14.67 -9.46
C LYS A 80 -19.52 15.61 -8.58
N LYS A 81 -20.38 16.44 -9.18
CA LYS A 81 -21.28 17.33 -8.44
C LYS A 81 -22.13 16.47 -7.50
N GLU A 82 -21.84 16.53 -6.21
CA GLU A 82 -22.75 16.04 -5.19
C GLU A 82 -23.96 16.97 -5.21
N THR A 83 -25.11 16.46 -5.61
CA THR A 83 -26.40 17.13 -5.43
C THR A 83 -26.59 17.27 -3.92
N SER A 84 -26.25 18.44 -3.39
CA SER A 84 -26.57 18.80 -2.01
C SER A 84 -28.08 18.71 -1.84
N VAL A 85 -28.50 17.81 -0.95
CA VAL A 85 -29.85 17.83 -0.38
C VAL A 85 -29.95 19.14 0.40
N GLN A 86 -30.50 20.18 -0.22
CA GLN A 86 -30.99 21.36 0.50
C GLN A 86 -32.13 20.87 1.40
N ASN A 87 -31.81 20.66 2.67
CA ASN A 87 -32.81 20.57 3.72
C ASN A 87 -33.55 21.92 3.77
N LYS A 88 -34.82 21.88 3.43
CA LYS A 88 -35.75 23.00 3.37
C LYS A 88 -36.30 23.25 4.78
N GLU A 89 -35.52 23.91 5.63
CA GLU A 89 -36.02 24.62 6.81
C GLU A 89 -35.30 25.98 6.78
N ILE A 90 -35.99 27.10 6.54
CA ILE A 90 -36.77 27.81 7.54
C ILE A 90 -37.97 28.49 6.86
N LYS A 91 -39.16 28.25 7.41
CA LYS A 91 -40.41 28.91 7.04
C LYS A 91 -40.57 30.16 7.93
N SER A 92 -40.63 31.31 7.26
CA SER A 92 -41.39 32.55 7.55
C SER A 92 -42.03 32.72 8.94
N TYR A 93 -41.68 33.82 9.61
CA TYR A 93 -42.64 34.81 10.12
C TYR A 93 -42.06 36.21 9.90
#